data_AF-A0A6L3EYI5-F1
#
_entry.id   AF-A0A6L3EYI5-F1
#
_cell.length_a   1.000
_cell.length_b   1.000
_cell.length_c   1.000
_cell.angle_alpha   90.00
_cell.angle_beta   90.00
_cell.angle_gamma   90.00
#
_symmetry.space_group_name_H-M   'P 1'
#
loop_
_entity.id
_entity.type
_entity.pdbx_description
1 polymer ?
#
loop_
_entity_poly.entity_id
_entity_poly.type
_entity_poly.pdbx_seq_one_letter_code
_entity_poly.pdbx_strand_id
1 'polypeptide(L)'
;MNDAFEAIGIALAVAMVLGIPFGFFAFMRYLRFKETIALAERGLLRPARAKRNRDTLRWGIVITTMGTGLMCGLYPLGFSIDPGMASQAPLGFGPWMLFGILPFFFGLSLLIIYYVNKREDLRYDAEEPDPIPPHKVNGE
;
A
#
# COMPACT_ATOMS: atom_id res chain seq x y z
N MET A 1 12.80 -0.51 -42.23
CA MET A 1 13.91 -0.26 -41.28
C MET A 1 13.48 0.71 -40.19
N ASN A 2 12.71 1.77 -40.48
CA ASN A 2 12.22 2.71 -39.45
C ASN A 2 11.27 2.08 -38.42
N ASP A 3 10.38 1.16 -38.83
CA ASP A 3 9.41 0.53 -37.90
C ASP A 3 10.08 -0.30 -36.79
N ALA A 4 11.21 -0.93 -37.08
CA ALA A 4 11.98 -1.68 -36.09
C ALA A 4 12.65 -0.76 -35.06
N PHE A 5 13.14 0.41 -35.48
CA PHE A 5 13.72 1.40 -34.57
C PHE A 5 12.65 2.05 -33.68
N GLU A 6 11.44 2.31 -34.20
CA GLU A 6 10.33 2.81 -33.40
C GLU A 6 9.86 1.79 -32.35
N ALA A 7 9.72 0.52 -32.73
CA ALA A 7 9.35 -0.55 -31.79
C ALA A 7 10.38 -0.71 -30.66
N ILE A 8 11.68 -0.65 -30.99
CA ILE A 8 12.76 -0.70 -29.98
C ILE A 8 12.72 0.53 -29.07
N GLY A 9 12.47 1.73 -29.64
CA GLY A 9 12.35 2.97 -28.87
C GLY A 9 11.20 2.93 -27.86
N ILE A 10 10.02 2.45 -28.28
CA ILE A 10 8.85 2.29 -27.40
C ILE A 10 9.14 1.26 -26.31
N ALA A 11 9.75 0.12 -26.65
CA ALA A 11 10.11 -0.91 -25.67
C ALA A 11 11.08 -0.39 -24.60
N LEU A 12 12.09 0.40 -25.00
CA LEU A 12 13.05 1.04 -24.10
C LEU A 12 12.38 2.08 -23.19
N ALA A 13 11.47 2.88 -23.74
CA ALA A 13 10.71 3.86 -22.98
C ALA A 13 9.83 3.18 -21.92
N VAL A 14 9.12 2.11 -22.29
CA VAL A 14 8.29 1.33 -21.35
C VAL A 14 9.16 0.68 -20.26
N ALA A 15 10.29 0.10 -20.63
CA ALA A 15 11.22 -0.51 -19.69
C ALA A 15 11.80 0.52 -18.70
N MET A 16 12.15 1.72 -19.17
CA MET A 16 12.61 2.82 -18.31
C MET A 16 11.50 3.30 -17.37
N VAL A 17 10.30 3.57 -17.90
CA VAL A 17 9.18 4.10 -17.12
C VAL A 17 8.75 3.15 -16.02
N LEU A 18 8.80 1.83 -16.24
CA LEU A 18 8.48 0.84 -15.21
C LEU A 18 9.68 0.47 -14.33
N GLY A 19 10.87 0.38 -14.93
CA GLY A 19 12.10 -0.03 -14.24
C GLY A 19 12.61 1.00 -13.23
N ILE A 20 12.51 2.30 -13.53
CA ILE A 20 12.96 3.38 -12.64
C ILE A 20 12.18 3.38 -11.31
N PRO A 21 10.84 3.47 -11.27
CA PRO A 21 10.11 3.49 -10.00
C PRO A 21 10.24 2.17 -9.26
N PHE A 22 10.26 1.04 -9.97
CA PHE A 22 10.39 -0.28 -9.33
C PHE A 22 11.79 -0.46 -8.72
N GLY A 23 12.84 -0.09 -9.47
CA GLY A 23 14.22 -0.08 -9.00
C GLY A 23 14.41 0.87 -7.83
N PHE A 24 13.86 2.09 -7.90
CA PHE A 24 13.91 3.05 -6.81
C PHE A 24 13.21 2.55 -5.54
N PHE A 25 12.03 1.96 -5.67
CA PHE A 25 11.29 1.39 -4.54
C PHE A 25 12.03 0.18 -3.93
N ALA A 26 12.56 -0.71 -4.77
CA ALA A 26 13.38 -1.84 -4.34
C ALA A 26 14.66 -1.38 -3.63
N PHE A 27 15.30 -0.33 -4.14
CA PHE A 27 16.48 0.27 -3.53
C PHE A 27 16.16 0.91 -2.17
N MET A 28 15.06 1.65 -2.06
CA MET A 28 14.55 2.17 -0.78
C MET A 28 14.26 1.03 0.21
N ARG A 29 13.64 -0.06 -0.24
CA ARG A 29 13.38 -1.25 0.58
C ARG A 29 14.68 -1.88 1.07
N TYR A 30 15.69 -1.95 0.22
CA TYR A 30 17.01 -2.51 0.52
C TYR A 30 17.75 -1.68 1.56
N LEU A 31 17.78 -0.34 1.41
CA LEU A 31 18.44 0.55 2.37
C LEU A 31 17.84 0.42 3.77
N ARG A 32 16.50 0.41 3.88
CA ARG A 32 15.82 0.24 5.18
C ARG A 32 16.17 -1.08 5.86
N PHE A 33 16.39 -2.15 5.10
CA PHE A 33 16.78 -3.46 5.64
C PHE A 33 18.20 -3.44 6.19
N LYS A 34 19.16 -2.86 5.44
CA LYS A 34 20.55 -2.71 5.89
C LYS A 34 20.68 -1.81 7.12
N GLU A 35 19.93 -0.71 7.18
CA GLU A 35 19.91 0.17 8.36
C GLU A 35 19.41 -0.58 9.60
N THR A 36 18.39 -1.43 9.44
CA THR A 36 17.83 -2.23 10.54
C THR A 36 18.85 -3.25 11.07
N ILE A 37 19.61 -3.91 10.19
CA ILE A 37 20.65 -4.87 10.60
C ILE A 37 21.84 -4.15 11.24
N ALA A 38 22.29 -3.03 10.70
CA ALA A 38 23.42 -2.27 11.26
C ALA A 38 23.11 -1.71 12.67
N LEU A 39 21.84 -1.37 12.94
CA LEU A 39 21.37 -0.99 14.27
C LEU A 39 21.27 -2.19 15.22
N ALA A 40 20.94 -3.38 14.70
CA ALA A 40 20.91 -4.63 15.45
C ALA A 40 22.29 -5.08 15.91
N GLU A 41 23.28 -5.00 15.02
CA GLU A 41 24.67 -5.38 15.30
C GLU A 41 25.34 -4.44 16.32
N ARG A 42 24.89 -3.19 16.43
CA ARG A 42 25.45 -2.21 17.38
C ARG A 42 24.80 -2.23 18.76
N GLY A 43 23.88 -3.17 19.04
CA GLY A 43 23.22 -3.28 20.35
C GLY A 43 22.38 -2.06 20.75
N LEU A 44 22.21 -1.08 19.86
CA LEU A 44 21.43 0.15 20.05
C LEU A 44 19.96 -0.03 19.65
N LEU A 45 19.52 -1.27 19.41
CA LEU A 45 18.11 -1.58 19.32
C LEU A 45 17.47 -1.36 20.68
N ARG A 46 16.92 -0.15 20.89
CA ARG A 46 15.68 -0.02 21.66
C ARG A 46 14.76 -1.15 21.20
N PRO A 47 14.18 -1.97 22.10
CA PRO A 47 13.26 -3.04 21.72
C PRO A 47 12.32 -2.44 20.69
N ALA A 48 12.30 -3.04 19.50
CA ALA A 48 11.60 -2.49 18.36
C ALA A 48 10.14 -2.32 18.78
N ARG A 49 9.79 -1.12 19.27
CA ARG A 49 8.45 -0.79 19.72
C ARG A 49 7.60 -1.12 18.51
N ALA A 50 6.83 -2.21 18.60
CA ALA A 50 6.15 -2.85 17.48
C ALA A 50 5.66 -1.73 16.58
N LYS A 51 6.31 -1.58 15.42
CA LYS A 51 6.22 -0.35 14.63
C LYS A 51 4.75 -0.19 14.30
N ARG A 52 4.06 0.64 15.08
CA ARG A 52 2.59 0.69 15.16
C ARG A 52 2.08 0.68 13.74
N ASN A 53 1.16 -0.25 13.42
CA ASN A 53 0.62 -0.60 12.09
C ASN A 53 0.03 0.58 11.26
N ARG A 54 0.34 1.82 11.62
CA ARG A 54 0.02 3.09 10.96
C ARG A 54 0.42 3.10 9.49
N ASP A 55 1.50 2.44 9.09
CA ASP A 55 1.87 2.36 7.66
C ASP A 55 0.86 1.51 6.89
N THR A 56 0.45 0.35 7.42
CA THR A 56 -0.62 -0.49 6.84
C THR A 56 -1.95 0.26 6.78
N LEU A 57 -2.30 1.02 7.84
CA LEU A 57 -3.49 1.86 7.84
C LEU A 57 -3.44 2.95 6.76
N ARG A 58 -2.31 3.65 6.64
CA ARG A 58 -2.12 4.72 5.65
C ARG A 58 -2.27 4.16 4.23
N TRP A 59 -1.62 3.04 3.93
CA TRP A 59 -1.74 2.40 2.63
C TRP A 59 -3.15 1.86 2.37
N GLY A 60 -3.81 1.25 3.36
CA GLY A 60 -5.19 0.79 3.24
C GLY A 60 -6.15 1.94 2.90
N ILE A 61 -6.05 3.07 3.59
CA ILE A 61 -6.87 4.26 3.33
C ILE A 61 -6.59 4.84 1.94
N VAL A 62 -5.32 4.99 1.57
CA VAL A 62 -4.93 5.52 0.25
C VAL A 62 -5.48 4.63 -0.86
N ILE A 63 -5.31 3.32 -0.75
CA ILE A 63 -5.76 2.37 -1.77
C ILE A 63 -7.29 2.34 -1.85
N THR A 64 -7.99 2.37 -0.71
CA THR A 64 -9.47 2.38 -0.67
C THR A 64 -10.02 3.65 -1.30
N THR A 65 -9.52 4.82 -0.90
CA THR A 65 -9.98 6.12 -1.42
C THR A 65 -9.67 6.29 -2.91
N MET A 66 -8.52 5.80 -3.36
CA MET A 66 -8.16 5.74 -4.77
C MET A 66 -9.10 4.82 -5.55
N GLY A 67 -9.43 3.63 -5.02
CA GLY A 67 -10.38 2.71 -5.64
C GLY A 67 -11.81 3.24 -5.70
N THR A 68 -12.28 3.90 -4.63
CA THR A 68 -13.59 4.59 -4.62
C THR A 68 -13.61 5.74 -5.62
N GLY A 69 -12.54 6.54 -5.69
CA GLY A 69 -12.41 7.62 -6.67
C GLY A 69 -12.43 7.10 -8.10
N LEU A 70 -11.71 6.01 -8.38
CA LEU A 70 -11.73 5.33 -9.68
C LEU A 70 -13.12 4.77 -10.00
N MET A 71 -13.79 4.09 -9.06
CA MET A 71 -15.17 3.64 -9.26
C MET A 71 -16.09 4.81 -9.62
N CYS A 72 -16.02 5.91 -8.87
CA CYS A 72 -16.89 7.08 -9.08
C CYS A 72 -16.57 7.82 -10.39
N GLY A 73 -15.30 7.90 -10.78
CA GLY A 73 -14.87 8.54 -12.01
C GLY A 73 -15.13 7.71 -13.27
N LEU A 74 -14.92 6.39 -13.21
CA LEU A 74 -15.11 5.49 -14.35
C LEU A 74 -16.58 5.11 -14.60
N TYR A 75 -17.44 5.23 -13.58
CA TYR A 75 -18.87 4.95 -13.71
C TYR A 75 -19.55 5.81 -14.79
N PRO A 76 -19.49 7.16 -14.76
CA PRO A 76 -20.07 8.00 -15.82
C PRO A 76 -19.29 7.92 -17.15
N LEU A 77 -18.00 7.60 -17.08
CA LEU A 77 -17.12 7.46 -18.26
C LEU A 77 -17.54 6.29 -19.15
N GLY A 78 -18.02 5.19 -18.54
CA GLY A 78 -18.56 4.03 -19.26
C GLY A 78 -19.74 4.34 -20.17
N PHE A 79 -20.60 5.29 -19.76
CA PHE A 79 -21.73 5.72 -20.58
C PHE A 79 -21.32 6.66 -21.73
N SER A 80 -20.18 7.35 -21.59
CA SER A 80 -19.71 8.34 -22.57
C SER A 80 -18.84 7.75 -23.67
N ILE A 81 -18.06 6.69 -23.36
CA ILE A 81 -17.13 6.07 -24.32
C ILE A 81 -17.80 4.97 -25.15
N ASP A 82 -18.61 4.11 -24.53
CA ASP A 82 -19.20 2.95 -25.21
C ASP A 82 -20.67 2.75 -24.82
N PRO A 83 -21.59 3.56 -25.38
CA PRO A 83 -23.03 3.41 -25.15
C PRO A 83 -23.55 2.03 -25.60
N GLY A 84 -22.89 1.39 -26.58
CA GLY A 84 -23.22 0.04 -27.05
C GLY A 84 -22.92 -1.06 -26.03
N MET A 85 -21.74 -1.06 -25.38
CA MET A 85 -21.41 -2.03 -24.32
C MET A 85 -22.10 -1.73 -22.99
N ALA A 86 -22.34 -0.46 -22.67
CA ALA A 86 -23.10 -0.07 -21.47
C ALA A 86 -24.56 -0.58 -21.51
N SER A 87 -25.14 -0.72 -22.71
CA SER A 87 -26.51 -1.22 -22.91
C SER A 87 -26.64 -2.75 -22.77
N GLN A 88 -25.56 -3.50 -22.98
CA GLN A 88 -25.52 -4.97 -22.88
C GLN A 88 -25.10 -5.46 -21.49
N ALA A 89 -24.40 -4.64 -20.71
CA ALA A 89 -24.04 -4.95 -19.33
C ALA A 89 -25.22 -4.67 -18.38
N PRO A 90 -25.62 -5.61 -17.51
CA PRO A 90 -26.64 -5.33 -16.51
C PRO A 90 -26.14 -4.20 -15.60
N LEU A 91 -26.89 -3.08 -15.56
CA LEU A 91 -26.59 -1.85 -14.79
C LEU A 91 -25.41 -0.98 -15.27
N GLY A 92 -24.87 -1.19 -16.48
CA GLY A 92 -23.75 -0.37 -16.99
C GLY A 92 -22.39 -0.71 -16.37
N PHE A 93 -22.30 -1.83 -15.64
CA PHE A 93 -21.05 -2.39 -15.13
C PHE A 93 -20.23 -3.00 -16.26
N GLY A 94 -19.47 -2.17 -16.97
CA GLY A 94 -18.55 -2.65 -18.00
C GLY A 94 -17.22 -3.18 -17.44
N PRO A 95 -16.41 -3.88 -18.26
CA PRO A 95 -15.08 -4.36 -17.88
C PRO A 95 -14.15 -3.26 -17.33
N TRP A 96 -14.36 -1.99 -17.71
CA TRP A 96 -13.61 -0.84 -17.19
C TRP A 96 -13.79 -0.64 -15.68
N MET A 97 -14.93 -1.00 -15.09
CA MET A 97 -15.14 -0.88 -13.66
C MET A 97 -14.22 -1.79 -12.83
N LEU A 98 -13.67 -2.85 -13.42
CA LEU A 98 -12.68 -3.70 -12.75
C LEU A 98 -11.47 -2.90 -12.28
N PHE A 99 -11.06 -1.87 -13.02
CA PHE A 99 -9.95 -1.00 -12.63
C PHE A 99 -10.22 -0.19 -11.35
N GLY A 100 -11.49 0.11 -11.03
CA GLY A 100 -11.86 0.76 -9.77
C GLY A 100 -12.18 -0.23 -8.65
N ILE A 101 -12.83 -1.35 -8.99
CA ILE A 101 -13.24 -2.39 -8.04
C ILE A 101 -12.01 -3.08 -7.41
N LEU A 102 -11.01 -3.41 -8.21
CA LEU A 102 -9.83 -4.14 -7.76
C LEU A 102 -9.06 -3.39 -6.64
N PRO A 103 -8.68 -2.11 -6.80
CA PRO A 103 -8.05 -1.35 -5.71
C PRO A 103 -9.02 -1.11 -4.55
N PHE A 104 -10.32 -0.92 -4.78
CA PHE A 104 -11.28 -0.73 -3.68
C PHE A 104 -11.33 -1.94 -2.74
N PHE A 105 -11.48 -3.15 -3.28
CA PHE A 105 -11.49 -4.37 -2.47
C PHE A 105 -10.14 -4.65 -1.81
N PHE A 106 -9.03 -4.37 -2.50
CA PHE A 106 -7.71 -4.54 -1.94
C PHE A 106 -7.45 -3.59 -0.76
N GLY A 107 -7.86 -2.33 -0.89
CA GLY A 107 -7.79 -1.33 0.18
C GLY A 107 -8.68 -1.71 1.36
N LEU A 108 -9.90 -2.18 1.09
CA LEU A 108 -10.85 -2.60 2.11
C LEU A 108 -10.33 -3.82 2.90
N SER A 109 -9.69 -4.78 2.22
CA SER A 109 -9.03 -5.92 2.87
C SER A 109 -7.92 -5.47 3.84
N LEU A 110 -7.07 -4.52 3.44
CA LEU A 110 -6.05 -3.94 4.31
C LEU A 110 -6.66 -3.22 5.52
N LEU A 111 -7.79 -2.53 5.32
CA LEU A 111 -8.49 -1.83 6.40
C LEU A 111 -9.05 -2.82 7.43
N ILE A 112 -9.60 -3.95 6.98
CA ILE A 112 -10.12 -5.01 7.84
C ILE A 112 -9.00 -5.64 8.66
N ILE A 113 -7.91 -6.04 8.01
CA ILE A 113 -6.72 -6.62 8.68
C ILE A 113 -6.18 -5.64 9.73
N TYR A 114 -6.11 -4.35 9.40
CA TYR A 114 -5.70 -3.33 10.37
C TYR A 114 -6.64 -3.25 11.56
N TYR A 115 -7.96 -3.25 11.34
CA TYR A 115 -8.95 -3.15 12.40
C TYR A 115 -8.88 -4.35 13.36
N VAL A 116 -8.65 -5.55 12.82
CA VAL A 116 -8.44 -6.77 13.61
C VAL A 116 -7.17 -6.67 14.44
N ASN A 117 -6.02 -6.39 13.82
CA ASN A 117 -4.74 -6.28 14.52
C ASN A 117 -4.72 -5.15 15.57
N LYS A 118 -5.43 -4.04 15.32
CA LYS A 118 -5.52 -2.92 16.28
C LYS A 118 -6.16 -3.35 17.61
N ARG A 119 -7.09 -4.30 17.60
CA ARG A 119 -7.72 -4.79 18.84
C ARG A 119 -6.76 -5.61 19.69
N GLU A 120 -5.86 -6.35 19.05
CA GLU A 120 -4.82 -7.13 19.73
C GLU A 120 -3.77 -6.22 20.35
N ASP A 121 -3.30 -5.20 19.61
CA ASP A 121 -2.36 -4.19 20.12
C ASP A 121 -2.89 -3.51 21.40
N LEU A 122 -4.18 -3.09 21.39
CA LEU A 122 -4.83 -2.43 22.53
C LEU A 122 -4.99 -3.36 23.75
N ARG A 123 -5.13 -4.66 23.53
CA ARG A 123 -5.25 -5.65 24.61
C ARG A 123 -3.89 -5.93 25.24
N TYR A 124 -2.84 -6.00 24.43
CA TYR A 124 -1.46 -6.17 24.89
C TYR A 124 -1.01 -4.99 25.76
N ASP A 125 -1.28 -3.76 25.32
CA ASP A 125 -0.99 -2.54 26.10
C ASP A 125 -1.80 -2.45 27.42
N ALA A 126 -2.89 -3.20 27.57
CA ALA A 126 -3.73 -3.21 28.77
C ALA A 126 -3.36 -4.31 29.78
N GLU A 127 -2.75 -5.41 29.32
CA GLU A 127 -2.31 -6.53 30.17
C GLU A 127 -0.87 -6.35 30.69
N GLU A 128 0.00 -5.61 30.00
CA GLU A 128 1.38 -5.36 30.43
C GLU A 128 1.47 -4.02 31.19
N PRO A 129 1.70 -4.02 32.53
CA PRO A 129 1.96 -2.78 33.26
C PRO A 129 3.23 -2.15 32.72
N ASP A 130 3.21 -0.83 32.46
CA ASP A 130 4.37 -0.10 31.98
C ASP A 130 5.62 -0.49 32.80
N PRO A 131 6.70 -0.97 32.16
CA PRO A 131 7.90 -1.34 32.88
C PRO A 131 8.39 -0.12 33.68
N ILE A 132 8.45 -0.28 35.00
CA ILE A 132 8.87 0.78 35.92
C ILE A 132 10.21 1.31 35.41
N PRO A 133 10.31 2.59 35.07
CA PRO A 133 11.52 3.11 34.47
C PRO A 133 12.67 2.91 35.46
N PRO A 134 13.85 2.46 35.00
CA PRO A 134 14.91 1.95 35.88
C PRO A 134 15.43 2.97 36.91
N HIS A 135 15.15 4.27 36.72
CA HIS A 135 15.51 5.33 37.67
C HIS A 135 14.57 5.44 38.89
N LYS A 136 13.40 4.78 38.87
CA LYS A 136 12.45 4.79 40.00
C LYS A 136 12.58 3.57 40.92
N VAL A 137 13.43 2.61 40.57
CA VAL A 137 13.65 1.38 41.35
C VAL A 137 14.61 1.60 42.53
N ASN A 138 15.45 2.64 42.47
CA ASN A 138 16.51 2.91 43.46
C ASN A 138 16.22 4.15 44.34
N GLY A 139 14.98 4.63 44.36
CA GLY A 139 14.59 5.89 45.01
C GLY A 139 13.83 5.74 46.32
N GLU A 140 13.71 4.52 46.84
CA GLU A 140 13.17 4.21 48.18
C GLU A 140 14.27 3.66 49.08
#